data_AF-A0A101CQY6-F1
#
_entry.id   AF-A0A101CQY6-F1
#
_cell.length_a   1.000
_cell.length_b   1.000
_cell.length_c   1.000
_cell.angle_alpha   90.00
_cell.angle_beta   90.00
_cell.angle_gamma   90.00
#
_symmetry.space_group_name_H-M   'P 1'
#
loop_
_entity.id
_entity.type
_entity.pdbx_description
1 polymer ?
#
loop_
_entity_poly.entity_id
_entity_poly.type
_entity_poly.pdbx_seq_one_letter_code
_entity_poly.pdbx_strand_id
1 'polypeptide(L)'
;MDNELIITESWPKRNWKWFLPIIILLFIVIGFLLTSTNYKNTTDVFQAYSDNTLYERAIEKANANSNVQNILGKIGALDKLAILEGNVSYSNNHNSVSVTIRVKGTKKNGKLDFSCNRKGTVWEYKNIVIRTQNPKEKIVVLQESVKDL
;
A
#
# COMPACT_ATOMS: atom_id res chain seq x y z
N MET A 1 23.65 14.95 -59.68
CA MET A 1 23.11 15.45 -58.40
C MET A 1 23.14 14.24 -57.51
N ASP A 2 24.26 14.04 -56.84
CA ASP A 2 24.58 12.77 -56.22
C ASP A 2 24.47 13.00 -54.71
N ASN A 3 23.34 12.58 -54.14
CA ASN A 3 23.12 12.63 -52.70
C ASN A 3 23.89 11.48 -52.07
N GLU A 4 25.11 11.76 -51.61
CA GLU A 4 25.89 10.84 -50.81
C GLU A 4 25.23 10.68 -49.43
N LEU A 5 24.75 9.47 -49.14
CA LEU A 5 24.28 9.11 -47.80
C LEU A 5 25.49 9.01 -46.88
N ILE A 6 25.75 10.05 -46.09
CA ILE A 6 26.77 10.05 -45.05
C ILE A 6 26.33 9.04 -43.98
N ILE A 7 26.88 7.83 -44.00
CA ILE A 7 26.68 6.83 -42.96
C ILE A 7 27.46 7.31 -41.73
N THR A 8 26.80 8.03 -40.83
CA THR A 8 27.39 8.45 -39.56
C THR A 8 27.51 7.23 -38.65
N GLU A 9 28.73 6.79 -38.35
CA GLU A 9 28.94 5.75 -37.34
C GLU A 9 28.37 6.19 -35.99
N SER A 10 27.65 5.28 -35.32
CA SER A 10 27.05 5.56 -34.02
C SER A 10 28.13 5.82 -32.96
N TRP A 11 27.93 6.86 -32.15
CA TRP A 11 28.84 7.30 -31.09
C TRP A 11 29.40 6.18 -30.18
N PRO A 12 28.64 5.11 -29.84
CA PRO A 12 29.14 4.00 -29.03
C PRO A 12 30.26 3.20 -29.72
N LYS A 13 30.24 3.05 -31.05
CA LYS A 13 31.31 2.35 -31.79
C LYS A 13 32.62 3.14 -31.76
N ARG A 14 32.54 4.48 -31.85
CA ARG A 14 33.71 5.37 -31.84
C ARG A 14 34.39 5.46 -30.47
N ASN A 15 33.63 5.36 -29.39
CA ASN A 15 34.13 5.47 -28.02
C ASN A 15 34.07 4.15 -27.24
N TRP A 16 34.12 3.01 -27.94
CA TRP A 16 33.91 1.68 -27.37
C TRP A 16 34.82 1.36 -26.17
N LYS A 17 36.08 1.86 -26.21
CA LYS A 17 37.07 1.71 -25.12
C LYS A 17 36.61 2.35 -23.80
N TRP A 18 35.77 3.39 -23.85
CA TRP A 18 35.22 4.08 -22.68
C TRP A 18 33.79 3.67 -22.36
N PHE A 19 33.00 3.32 -23.38
CA PHE A 19 31.62 2.88 -23.22
C PHE A 19 31.51 1.58 -22.43
N LEU A 20 32.39 0.61 -22.72
CA LEU A 20 32.38 -0.71 -22.06
C LEU A 20 32.65 -0.65 -20.54
N PRO A 21 33.70 0.03 -20.03
CA PRO A 21 33.92 0.12 -18.59
C PRO A 21 32.82 0.91 -17.86
N ILE A 22 32.24 1.94 -18.49
CA ILE A 22 31.13 2.70 -17.90
C ILE A 22 29.88 1.82 -17.75
N ILE A 23 29.56 1.00 -18.75
CA ILE A 23 28.41 0.09 -18.69
C ILE A 23 28.60 -0.94 -17.58
N ILE A 24 29.80 -1.50 -17.44
CA ILE A 24 30.12 -2.47 -16.39
C ILE A 24 30.00 -1.82 -15.00
N LEU A 25 30.54 -0.61 -14.84
CA LEU A 25 30.42 0.14 -13.59
C LEU A 25 28.95 0.44 -13.25
N LEU A 26 28.14 0.80 -14.25
CA LEU A 26 26.71 1.02 -14.08
C LEU A 26 26.01 -0.25 -13.58
N PHE A 27 26.30 -1.41 -14.18
CA PHE A 27 25.74 -2.69 -13.74
C PHE A 27 26.17 -3.08 -12.31
N ILE A 28 27.40 -2.78 -11.91
CA ILE A 28 27.87 -3.01 -10.54
C ILE A 28 27.13 -2.10 -9.55
N VAL A 29 26.96 -0.81 -9.88
CA VAL A 29 26.21 0.13 -9.04
C VAL A 29 24.74 -0.30 -8.92
N ILE A 30 24.10 -0.67 -10.02
CA ILE A 30 22.72 -1.18 -10.00
C ILE A 30 22.62 -2.46 -9.17
N GLY A 31 23.56 -3.40 -9.34
CA GLY A 31 23.63 -4.63 -8.55
C GLY A 31 23.75 -4.34 -7.04
N PHE A 32 24.62 -3.40 -6.67
CA PHE A 32 24.80 -2.98 -5.28
C PHE A 32 23.54 -2.31 -4.70
N LEU A 33 22.87 -1.47 -5.49
CA LEU A 33 21.60 -0.87 -5.10
C LEU A 33 20.51 -1.92 -4.87
N LEU A 34 20.41 -2.94 -5.74
CA LEU A 34 19.45 -4.04 -5.58
C LEU A 34 19.73 -4.90 -4.34
N THR A 35 21.00 -5.06 -3.95
CA THR A 35 21.35 -5.79 -2.71
C THR A 35 21.13 -4.98 -1.43
N SER A 36 21.13 -3.65 -1.52
CA SER A 36 20.96 -2.76 -0.35
C SER A 36 19.49 -2.39 -0.09
N THR A 37 18.60 -2.56 -1.07
CA THR A 37 17.17 -2.49 -0.83
C THR A 37 16.71 -3.74 -0.11
N ASN A 38 16.47 -3.63 1.20
CA ASN A 38 15.75 -4.63 1.98
C ASN A 38 14.35 -4.83 1.36
N TYR A 39 14.20 -5.84 0.51
CA TYR A 39 12.98 -6.25 -0.20
C TYR A 39 11.80 -6.62 0.73
N LYS A 40 11.95 -6.51 2.05
CA LYS A 40 10.90 -6.83 3.03
C LYS A 40 9.71 -5.87 2.96
N ASN A 41 9.90 -4.61 2.57
CA ASN A 41 8.82 -3.63 2.59
C ASN A 41 7.98 -3.58 1.30
N THR A 42 8.47 -4.11 0.17
CA THR A 42 7.75 -4.05 -1.11
C THR A 42 6.82 -5.24 -1.32
N THR A 43 7.16 -6.41 -0.76
CA THR A 43 6.28 -7.59 -0.74
C THR A 43 5.03 -7.35 0.08
N ASP A 44 5.15 -6.64 1.20
CA ASP A 44 4.06 -6.24 2.08
C ASP A 44 2.99 -5.43 1.34
N VAL A 45 3.44 -4.39 0.64
CA VAL A 45 2.56 -3.52 -0.14
C VAL A 45 1.92 -4.30 -1.28
N PHE A 46 2.68 -5.13 -2.01
CA PHE A 46 2.15 -5.92 -3.12
C PHE A 46 1.14 -7.00 -2.67
N GLN A 47 1.36 -7.60 -1.50
CA GLN A 47 0.45 -8.58 -0.90
C GLN A 47 -0.81 -7.89 -0.34
N ALA A 48 -0.70 -6.69 0.23
CA ALA A 48 -1.84 -5.83 0.59
C ALA A 48 -2.68 -5.44 -0.63
N TYR A 49 -2.04 -5.10 -1.75
CA TYR A 49 -2.69 -4.77 -3.02
C TYR A 49 -3.44 -5.96 -3.63
N SER A 50 -3.00 -7.19 -3.33
CA SER A 50 -3.62 -8.41 -3.86
C SER A 50 -4.90 -8.80 -3.11
N ASP A 51 -5.09 -8.27 -1.90
CA ASP A 51 -6.14 -8.67 -0.98
C ASP A 51 -7.19 -7.55 -0.84
N ASN A 52 -7.77 -7.09 -1.95
CA ASN A 52 -8.87 -6.11 -1.94
C ASN A 52 -9.99 -6.51 -0.96
N THR A 53 -10.20 -7.81 -0.80
CA THR A 53 -11.13 -8.42 0.15
C THR A 53 -10.89 -8.03 1.61
N LEU A 54 -9.64 -7.74 2.02
CA LEU A 54 -9.33 -7.24 3.36
C LEU A 54 -9.93 -5.84 3.60
N TYR A 55 -9.84 -4.96 2.62
CA TYR A 55 -10.33 -3.60 2.77
C TYR A 55 -11.86 -3.53 2.64
N GLU A 56 -12.41 -4.26 1.66
CA GLU A 56 -13.85 -4.32 1.41
C GLU A 56 -14.61 -4.85 2.63
N ARG A 57 -14.13 -5.93 3.26
CA ARG A 57 -14.74 -6.49 4.48
C ARG A 57 -14.64 -5.55 5.68
N ALA A 58 -13.56 -4.77 5.79
CA ALA A 58 -13.43 -3.76 6.85
C ALA A 58 -14.48 -2.65 6.68
N ILE A 59 -14.68 -2.18 5.44
CA ILE A 59 -15.69 -1.19 5.09
C ILE A 59 -17.10 -1.74 5.29
N GLU A 60 -17.35 -2.99 4.90
CA GLU A 60 -18.63 -3.66 5.09
C GLU A 60 -19.02 -3.70 6.58
N LYS A 61 -18.10 -4.15 7.44
CA LYS A 61 -18.28 -4.14 8.90
C LYS A 61 -18.51 -2.73 9.44
N ALA A 62 -17.77 -1.74 8.95
CA ALA A 62 -17.98 -0.34 9.32
C ALA A 62 -19.36 0.17 8.88
N ASN A 63 -19.81 -0.15 7.67
CA ASN A 63 -21.11 0.24 7.14
C ASN A 63 -22.28 -0.43 7.87
N ALA A 64 -22.09 -1.62 8.44
CA ALA A 64 -23.09 -2.27 9.27
C ALA A 64 -23.28 -1.61 10.65
N ASN A 65 -22.36 -0.72 11.07
CA ASN A 65 -22.45 -0.03 12.35
C ASN A 65 -23.31 1.23 12.25
N SER A 66 -24.35 1.32 13.09
CA SER A 66 -25.29 2.44 13.10
C SER A 66 -24.64 3.79 13.40
N ASN A 67 -23.66 3.85 14.29
CA ASN A 67 -22.95 5.09 14.61
C ASN A 67 -22.13 5.59 13.41
N VAL A 68 -21.51 4.68 12.66
CA VAL A 68 -20.81 5.03 11.42
C VAL A 68 -21.78 5.62 10.39
N GLN A 69 -22.94 4.98 10.17
CA GLN A 69 -23.97 5.51 9.27
C GLN A 69 -24.53 6.87 9.72
N ASN A 70 -24.64 7.08 11.03
CA ASN A 70 -25.12 8.34 11.57
C ASN A 70 -24.13 9.49 11.34
N ILE A 71 -22.84 9.25 11.62
CA ILE A 71 -21.81 10.30 11.62
C ILE A 71 -21.16 10.48 10.24
N LEU A 72 -20.70 9.39 9.60
CA LEU A 72 -20.03 9.45 8.29
C LEU A 72 -20.98 9.19 7.12
N GLY A 73 -22.10 8.49 7.37
CA GLY A 73 -22.95 7.96 6.30
C GLY A 73 -22.38 6.67 5.71
N LYS A 74 -22.85 6.32 4.51
CA LYS A 74 -22.37 5.12 3.81
C LYS A 74 -20.97 5.39 3.29
N ILE A 75 -20.02 4.57 3.72
CA ILE A 75 -18.64 4.60 3.23
C ILE A 75 -18.62 3.94 1.86
N GLY A 76 -18.10 4.67 0.86
CA GLY A 76 -17.94 4.19 -0.50
C GLY A 76 -16.78 3.21 -0.67
N ALA A 77 -16.61 2.69 -1.89
CA ALA A 77 -15.43 1.92 -2.25
C ALA A 77 -14.15 2.76 -2.10
N LEU A 78 -13.05 2.12 -1.71
CA LEU A 78 -11.75 2.78 -1.63
C LEU A 78 -11.18 3.00 -3.02
N ASP A 79 -10.62 4.19 -3.24
CA ASP A 79 -9.73 4.43 -4.36
C ASP A 79 -8.32 3.92 -4.03
N LYS A 80 -7.61 3.45 -5.07
CA LYS A 80 -6.23 2.96 -4.92
C LYS A 80 -5.30 4.01 -4.30
N LEU A 81 -5.60 5.29 -4.54
CA LEU A 81 -4.86 6.41 -3.95
C LEU A 81 -5.03 6.48 -2.43
N ALA A 82 -6.22 6.22 -1.86
CA ALA A 82 -6.37 6.19 -0.40
C ALA A 82 -5.60 5.05 0.27
N ILE A 83 -5.39 3.93 -0.44
CA ILE A 83 -4.55 2.82 0.05
C ILE A 83 -3.07 3.25 -0.01
N LEU A 84 -2.64 3.89 -1.10
CA LEU A 84 -1.27 4.38 -1.28
C LEU A 84 -0.90 5.49 -0.28
N GLU A 85 -1.82 6.42 -0.03
CA GLU A 85 -1.68 7.48 0.99
C GLU A 85 -1.84 6.94 2.42
N GLY A 86 -2.31 5.71 2.55
CA GLY A 86 -2.50 5.03 3.82
C GLY A 86 -1.20 4.56 4.44
N ASN A 87 -1.31 4.06 5.67
CA ASN A 87 -0.25 3.33 6.33
C ASN A 87 -0.67 1.86 6.46
N VAL A 88 0.18 0.95 6.01
CA VAL A 88 0.00 -0.49 6.16
C VAL A 88 1.27 -1.02 6.80
N SER A 89 1.14 -1.72 7.93
CA SER A 89 2.25 -2.30 8.66
C SER A 89 1.98 -3.76 8.91
N TYR A 90 2.83 -4.62 8.35
CA TYR A 90 2.83 -6.05 8.60
C TYR A 90 3.75 -6.39 9.77
N SER A 91 3.35 -7.41 10.53
CA SER A 91 4.10 -7.92 11.67
C SER A 91 3.85 -9.42 11.82
N ASN A 92 4.55 -10.05 12.76
CA ASN A 92 4.43 -11.48 13.03
C ASN A 92 4.59 -12.34 11.77
N ASN A 93 5.67 -12.11 11.03
CA ASN A 93 5.96 -12.80 9.77
C ASN A 93 4.80 -12.73 8.77
N HIS A 94 4.25 -11.53 8.54
CA HIS A 94 3.13 -11.26 7.62
C HIS A 94 1.78 -11.88 8.04
N ASN A 95 1.67 -12.42 9.25
CA ASN A 95 0.41 -12.96 9.79
C ASN A 95 -0.39 -11.93 10.58
N SER A 96 0.10 -10.72 10.74
CA SER A 96 -0.64 -9.63 11.38
C SER A 96 -0.46 -8.37 10.57
N VAL A 97 -1.54 -7.62 10.36
CA VAL A 97 -1.49 -6.34 9.64
C VAL A 97 -2.31 -5.29 10.37
N SER A 98 -1.75 -4.09 10.43
CA SER A 98 -2.38 -2.88 10.93
C SER A 98 -2.45 -1.86 9.80
N VAL A 99 -3.62 -1.29 9.60
CA VAL A 99 -3.94 -0.41 8.48
C VAL A 99 -4.53 0.89 9.00
N THR A 100 -4.14 2.00 8.38
CA THR A 100 -4.75 3.32 8.54
C THR A 100 -4.95 3.94 7.17
N ILE A 101 -6.20 4.14 6.76
CA ILE A 101 -6.54 4.69 5.44
C ILE A 101 -7.58 5.78 5.55
N ARG A 102 -7.61 6.68 4.57
CA ARG A 102 -8.68 7.67 4.45
C ARG A 102 -9.93 7.00 3.87
N VAL A 103 -11.10 7.32 4.42
CA VAL A 103 -12.40 6.88 3.91
C VAL A 103 -13.30 8.07 3.65
N LYS A 104 -14.11 7.98 2.58
CA LYS A 104 -15.11 8.98 2.22
C LYS A 104 -16.50 8.40 2.49
N GLY A 105 -17.20 8.97 3.47
CA GLY A 105 -18.60 8.70 3.72
C GLY A 105 -19.49 9.72 3.00
N THR A 106 -20.76 9.38 2.78
CA THR A 106 -21.72 10.28 2.10
C THR A 106 -21.97 11.59 2.85
N LYS A 107 -21.76 11.64 4.16
CA LYS A 107 -21.90 12.85 4.98
C LYS A 107 -20.56 13.51 5.29
N LYS A 108 -19.52 12.71 5.53
CA LYS A 108 -18.23 13.20 6.05
C LYS A 108 -17.08 12.25 5.76
N ASN A 109 -15.88 12.81 5.66
CA ASN A 109 -14.64 12.07 5.52
C ASN A 109 -14.07 11.67 6.89
N GLY A 110 -13.37 10.54 6.91
CA GLY A 110 -12.71 10.04 8.11
C GLY A 110 -11.45 9.24 7.80
N LYS A 111 -10.88 8.68 8.86
CA LYS A 111 -9.84 7.65 8.78
C LYS A 111 -10.39 6.35 9.34
N LEU A 112 -10.18 5.27 8.62
CA LEU A 112 -10.46 3.92 9.06
C LEU A 112 -9.14 3.30 9.50
N ASP A 113 -9.10 2.90 10.77
CA ASP A 113 -8.00 2.15 11.34
C ASP A 113 -8.50 0.73 11.65
N PHE A 114 -7.77 -0.28 11.24
CA PHE A 114 -8.07 -1.65 11.62
C PHE A 114 -6.82 -2.48 11.75
N SER A 115 -6.92 -3.55 12.53
CA SER A 115 -5.88 -4.56 12.64
C SER A 115 -6.51 -5.93 12.55
N CYS A 116 -5.77 -6.85 11.96
CA CYS A 116 -6.21 -8.22 11.77
C CYS A 116 -5.06 -9.20 11.80
N ASN A 117 -5.40 -10.44 12.14
CA ASN A 117 -4.52 -11.58 12.10
C ASN A 117 -4.94 -12.52 10.99
N ARG A 118 -3.96 -13.10 10.31
CA ARG A 118 -4.17 -14.14 9.31
C ARG A 118 -4.38 -15.47 10.00
N LYS A 119 -5.50 -16.13 9.71
CA LYS A 119 -5.82 -17.48 10.15
C LYS A 119 -6.06 -18.34 8.91
N GLY A 120 -4.98 -18.98 8.44
CA GLY A 120 -4.97 -19.69 7.16
C GLY A 120 -5.13 -18.72 5.98
N THR A 121 -6.26 -18.83 5.26
CA THR A 121 -6.58 -17.98 4.10
C THR A 121 -7.48 -16.79 4.43
N VAL A 122 -7.90 -16.63 5.70
CA VAL A 122 -8.86 -15.60 6.12
C VAL A 122 -8.21 -14.62 7.09
N TRP A 123 -8.59 -13.35 6.99
CA TRP A 123 -8.25 -12.31 7.95
C TRP A 123 -9.29 -12.20 9.07
N GLU A 124 -8.84 -12.31 10.30
CA GLU A 124 -9.61 -12.16 11.52
C GLU A 124 -9.35 -10.77 12.11
N TYR A 125 -10.38 -9.92 12.11
CA TYR A 125 -10.28 -8.54 12.58
C TYR A 125 -10.26 -8.49 14.10
N LYS A 126 -9.23 -7.84 14.64
CA LYS A 126 -9.07 -7.59 16.07
C LYS A 126 -9.66 -6.26 16.49
N ASN A 127 -9.49 -5.24 15.66
CA ASN A 127 -10.11 -3.95 15.89
C ASN A 127 -10.49 -3.29 14.56
N ILE A 128 -11.55 -2.49 14.61
CA ILE A 128 -11.98 -1.59 13.55
C ILE A 128 -12.45 -0.31 14.22
N VAL A 129 -11.79 0.80 13.90
CA VAL A 129 -12.05 2.11 14.49
C VAL A 129 -12.12 3.15 13.37
N ILE A 130 -13.10 4.05 13.47
CA ILE A 130 -13.20 5.21 12.61
C ILE A 130 -12.91 6.48 13.41
N ARG A 131 -12.11 7.37 12.81
CA ARG A 131 -11.81 8.68 13.37
C ARG A 131 -12.22 9.80 12.41
N THR A 132 -12.82 10.85 12.96
CA THR A 132 -13.06 12.11 12.25
C THR A 132 -12.21 13.23 12.86
N GLN A 133 -11.96 14.29 12.09
CA GLN A 133 -11.14 15.41 12.59
C GLN A 133 -11.97 16.59 13.09
N ASN A 134 -13.12 16.93 12.48
CA ASN A 134 -13.92 18.10 12.85
C ASN A 134 -15.43 17.83 12.83
N PRO A 135 -16.09 17.59 13.98
CA PRO A 135 -15.49 17.37 15.29
C PRO A 135 -14.63 16.09 15.33
N LYS A 136 -13.75 16.01 16.34
CA LYS A 136 -12.95 14.82 16.63
C LYS A 136 -13.85 13.78 17.27
N GLU A 137 -14.16 12.73 16.54
CA GLU A 137 -14.96 11.60 17.03
C GLU A 137 -14.16 10.32 16.80
N LYS A 138 -14.32 9.36 17.70
CA LYS A 138 -13.74 8.02 17.61
C LYS A 138 -14.88 7.02 17.75
N ILE A 139 -15.14 6.27 16.68
CA ILE A 139 -16.19 5.26 16.63
C ILE A 139 -15.52 3.90 16.64
N VAL A 140 -15.75 3.10 17.67
CA VAL A 140 -15.29 1.71 17.74
C VAL A 140 -16.36 0.83 17.09
N VAL A 141 -16.01 0.21 15.97
CA VAL A 141 -16.89 -0.69 15.20
C VAL A 141 -16.75 -2.12 15.69
N LEU A 142 -15.51 -2.54 15.91
CA LEU A 142 -15.15 -3.86 16.41
C LEU A 142 -13.94 -3.70 17.33
N GLN A 143 -13.99 -4.37 18.47
CA GLN A 143 -12.84 -4.52 19.35
C GLN A 143 -12.94 -5.91 19.97
N GLU A 144 -11.97 -6.77 19.68
CA GLU A 144 -11.83 -8.06 20.32
C GLU A 144 -11.62 -7.83 21.82
N SER A 145 -12.46 -8.44 22.66
CA SER A 145 -12.26 -8.41 24.10
C SER A 145 -11.02 -9.23 24.41
N VAL A 146 -9.98 -8.58 24.96
CA VAL A 146 -8.92 -9.31 25.65
C VAL A 146 -9.62 -10.05 26.79
N LYS A 147 -9.83 -11.36 26.64
CA LYS A 147 -10.14 -12.20 27.79
C LYS A 147 -8.84 -12.25 28.58
N ASP A 148 -8.78 -11.42 29.63
CA ASP A 148 -7.75 -11.56 30.66
C ASP A 148 -7.79 -13.01 31.14
N LEU A 149 -6.66 -13.71 30.96
CA LEU A 149 -6.40 -15.07 31.44
C LEU A 149 -6.06 -15.03 32.93
#